data_AF-A0AAE5X0G0-F1
#
_entry.id   AF-A0AAE5X0G0-F1
#
_cell.length_a   1.000
_cell.length_b   1.000
_cell.length_c   1.000
_cell.angle_alpha   90.00
_cell.angle_beta   90.00
_cell.angle_gamma   90.00
#
_symmetry.space_group_name_H-M   'P 1'
#
loop_
_entity.id
_entity.type
_entity.pdbx_description
1 polymer ?
#
loop_
_entity_poly.entity_id
_entity_poly.type
_entity_poly.pdbx_seq_one_letter_code
_entity_poly.pdbx_strand_id
1 'polypeptide(L)'
;MPSSIHPSTSSMRRATAVLLALLLAAHAPMLLNDGLFMDDWLVLKAGPGFVIDIDFLLHGAGHPVFYSYDAIANWTGAPIAVMLSLALAGIVFGATSLALAATRLDLLDRAEAVGFALMVWTYPGYQLWAGKANAVYVLSFGLLFVGTLLLTLAYGARGVRCALLRLACALAFLLGFALNSTIVLYAFVVLGLFVAIWLRGEPTHGLVRRTWLAGWCCAGRYPDLVMLPLIYWGALNIWFKRSGVYAQYYNAHFPRPGELLNGWETFFLAGYSDVALHAIEAADAVPKLFIAAALLVGIALFLLRADMKATAPRYASLLPFALAVVVFLVLSLPYLIAGISPSSTNFYESRHLLMFGLPLALTLLAIKRGAERWIGPSAAIVLVFGSGAVLSIGLLWTDYAFMQARTLKQQALAHHLAHQPQPAATVFALDDGFVDYPSRHTSFGFTEVTGTLRLVWGNQPFLGFALRAERPTVLREVQAARTGPNSAFAHLDPSGPQATISMQPGPAAAPNLALARKYYTCRLLARCDVSQLLDQLAQVSIKVGPIAGILPLEATKPIR
;
A
#
# COMPACT_ATOMS: atom_id res chain seq x y z
N MET A 1 -27.10 23.84 25.56
CA MET A 1 -26.79 24.01 24.13
C MET A 1 -26.00 25.31 23.96
N PRO A 2 -24.70 25.29 23.63
CA PRO A 2 -24.08 26.40 22.93
C PRO A 2 -24.44 26.29 21.44
N SER A 3 -24.83 27.40 20.83
CA SER A 3 -25.18 27.54 19.43
C SER A 3 -24.04 27.08 18.52
N SER A 4 -24.22 25.93 17.86
CA SER A 4 -23.35 25.51 16.76
C SER A 4 -23.69 26.38 15.55
N ILE A 5 -22.77 27.27 15.19
CA ILE A 5 -22.78 27.97 13.91
C ILE A 5 -22.74 26.88 12.84
N HIS A 6 -23.86 26.64 12.16
CA HIS A 6 -23.88 25.69 11.05
C HIS A 6 -22.82 26.12 10.03
N PRO A 7 -21.80 25.29 9.74
CA PRO A 7 -20.81 25.62 8.73
C PRO A 7 -21.52 25.86 7.40
N SER A 8 -21.20 26.96 6.70
CA SER A 8 -21.76 27.19 5.37
C SER A 8 -21.44 26.01 4.47
N THR A 9 -22.45 25.38 3.91
CA THR A 9 -22.31 24.17 3.08
C THR A 9 -21.41 24.40 1.86
N SER A 10 -21.30 25.64 1.38
CA SER A 10 -20.44 26.03 0.26
C SER A 10 -18.94 25.89 0.57
N SER A 11 -18.52 26.19 1.79
CA SER A 11 -17.10 26.18 2.16
C SER A 11 -16.56 24.77 2.38
N MET A 12 -17.37 23.84 2.90
CA MET A 12 -16.99 22.43 2.98
C MET A 12 -16.87 21.80 1.58
N ARG A 13 -17.80 22.10 0.67
CA ARG A 13 -17.73 21.62 -0.72
C ARG A 13 -16.46 22.06 -1.42
N ARG A 14 -16.04 23.32 -1.23
CA ARG A 14 -14.77 23.83 -1.76
C ARG A 14 -13.57 23.06 -1.20
N ALA A 15 -13.48 22.88 0.11
CA ALA A 15 -12.38 22.15 0.74
C ALA A 15 -12.29 20.69 0.24
N THR A 16 -13.43 20.00 0.11
CA THR A 16 -13.49 18.66 -0.48
C THR A 16 -13.06 18.67 -1.95
N ALA A 17 -13.51 19.62 -2.75
CA ALA A 17 -13.11 19.72 -4.16
C ALA A 17 -11.59 19.94 -4.31
N VAL A 18 -10.98 20.78 -3.46
CA VAL A 18 -9.53 20.99 -3.45
C VAL A 18 -8.78 19.71 -3.07
N LEU A 19 -9.23 19.01 -2.02
CA LEU A 19 -8.64 17.72 -1.62
C LEU A 19 -8.69 16.70 -2.78
N LEU A 20 -9.85 16.57 -3.42
CA LEU A 20 -10.03 15.65 -4.54
C LEU A 20 -9.14 16.02 -5.73
N ALA A 21 -9.08 17.30 -6.11
CA ALA A 21 -8.22 17.76 -7.20
C ALA A 21 -6.74 17.47 -6.91
N LEU A 22 -6.28 17.71 -5.67
CA LEU A 22 -4.91 17.40 -5.26
C LEU A 22 -4.61 15.90 -5.32
N LEU A 23 -5.50 15.05 -4.80
CA LEU A 23 -5.30 13.59 -4.83
C LEU A 23 -5.31 13.05 -6.25
N LEU A 24 -6.25 13.49 -7.09
CA LEU A 24 -6.31 13.09 -8.49
C LEU A 24 -5.05 13.51 -9.24
N ALA A 25 -4.50 14.70 -8.99
CA ALA A 25 -3.25 15.14 -9.58
C ALA A 25 -2.03 14.38 -9.04
N ALA A 26 -1.96 14.14 -7.72
CA ALA A 26 -0.88 13.38 -7.08
C ALA A 26 -0.80 11.94 -7.61
N HIS A 27 -1.95 11.28 -7.78
CA HIS A 27 -2.04 9.91 -8.26
C HIS A 27 -2.30 9.78 -9.77
N ALA A 28 -2.36 10.87 -10.54
CA ALA A 28 -2.58 10.79 -11.99
C ALA A 28 -1.58 9.84 -12.71
N PRO A 29 -0.28 9.82 -12.38
CA PRO A 29 0.65 8.88 -13.01
C PRO A 29 0.34 7.41 -12.74
N MET A 30 -0.37 7.09 -11.65
CA MET A 30 -0.85 5.73 -11.35
C MET A 30 -1.73 5.17 -12.47
N LEU A 31 -2.57 6.02 -13.08
CA LEU A 31 -3.50 5.63 -14.14
C LEU A 31 -2.81 5.36 -15.47
N LEU A 32 -1.61 5.92 -15.65
CA LEU A 32 -0.77 5.71 -16.82
C LEU A 32 0.16 4.50 -16.65
N ASN A 33 0.20 3.92 -15.46
CA ASN A 33 1.09 2.81 -15.14
C ASN A 33 0.46 1.46 -15.52
N ASP A 34 1.02 0.84 -16.56
CA ASP A 34 0.57 -0.46 -17.08
C ASP A 34 1.30 -1.66 -16.46
N GLY A 35 2.06 -1.42 -15.39
CA GLY A 35 2.83 -2.45 -14.72
C GLY A 35 1.98 -3.47 -13.99
N LEU A 36 2.45 -4.71 -14.03
CA LEU A 36 2.04 -5.79 -13.14
C LEU A 36 3.27 -6.08 -12.27
N PHE A 37 3.10 -5.99 -10.95
CA PHE A 37 4.20 -6.11 -9.99
C PHE A 37 3.92 -7.27 -9.03
N MET A 38 4.97 -7.87 -8.47
CA MET A 38 4.85 -9.01 -7.54
C MET A 38 3.93 -10.12 -8.09
N ASP A 39 2.80 -10.35 -7.41
CA ASP A 39 1.86 -11.43 -7.64
C ASP A 39 0.72 -11.01 -8.58
N ASP A 40 0.75 -9.78 -9.12
CA ASP A 40 -0.25 -9.28 -10.08
C ASP A 40 -0.45 -10.27 -11.26
N TRP A 41 0.64 -10.91 -11.70
CA TRP A 41 0.63 -11.92 -12.77
C TRP A 41 -0.11 -13.20 -12.38
N LEU A 42 -0.07 -13.57 -11.10
CA LEU A 42 -0.76 -14.75 -10.57
C LEU A 42 -2.27 -14.48 -10.45
N VAL A 43 -2.65 -13.24 -10.15
CA VAL A 43 -4.02 -12.92 -9.75
C VAL A 43 -4.89 -12.24 -10.80
N LEU A 44 -4.33 -11.63 -11.86
CA LEU A 44 -5.12 -10.85 -12.86
C LEU A 44 -5.14 -11.41 -14.28
N LYS A 45 -4.61 -12.62 -14.49
CA LYS A 45 -4.60 -13.31 -15.80
C LYS A 45 -4.90 -14.81 -15.71
N ALA A 46 -5.43 -15.29 -14.59
CA ALA A 46 -5.79 -16.69 -14.44
C ALA A 46 -6.98 -17.03 -15.37
N GLY A 47 -6.84 -18.07 -16.17
CA GLY A 47 -7.90 -18.65 -16.99
C GLY A 47 -8.10 -20.14 -16.68
N PRO A 48 -9.18 -20.77 -17.20
CA PRO A 48 -9.38 -22.21 -17.05
C PRO A 48 -8.17 -22.99 -17.57
N GLY A 49 -7.57 -23.84 -16.73
CA GLY A 49 -6.39 -24.64 -17.09
C GLY A 49 -5.03 -24.01 -16.76
N PHE A 50 -4.99 -22.85 -16.08
CA PHE A 50 -3.76 -22.30 -15.51
C PHE A 50 -3.22 -23.22 -14.40
N VAL A 51 -1.90 -23.35 -14.31
CA VAL A 51 -1.27 -24.25 -13.31
C VAL A 51 -1.38 -23.68 -11.89
N ILE A 52 -1.53 -22.35 -11.77
CA ILE A 52 -1.85 -21.67 -10.51
C ILE A 52 -3.19 -20.95 -10.73
N ASP A 53 -4.22 -21.39 -10.04
CA ASP A 53 -5.52 -20.73 -9.99
C ASP A 53 -5.56 -19.77 -8.78
N ILE A 54 -6.35 -18.69 -8.85
CA ILE A 54 -6.49 -17.72 -7.76
C ILE A 54 -7.13 -18.32 -6.50
N ASP A 55 -7.63 -19.55 -6.59
CA ASP A 55 -8.19 -20.33 -5.49
C ASP A 55 -7.21 -20.50 -4.31
N PHE A 56 -5.89 -20.43 -4.56
CA PHE A 56 -4.89 -20.48 -3.49
C PHE A 56 -5.06 -19.33 -2.50
N LEU A 57 -5.59 -18.17 -2.93
CA LEU A 57 -5.90 -17.07 -2.02
C LEU A 57 -6.97 -17.46 -0.99
N LEU A 58 -7.93 -18.28 -1.41
CA LEU A 58 -9.03 -18.74 -0.57
C LEU A 58 -8.65 -19.94 0.29
N HIS A 59 -8.13 -21.01 -0.35
CA HIS A 59 -7.90 -22.31 0.29
C HIS A 59 -6.46 -22.48 0.85
N GLY A 60 -5.50 -21.75 0.29
CA GLY A 60 -4.11 -21.73 0.78
C GLY A 60 -3.88 -20.61 1.79
N ALA A 61 -4.00 -19.36 1.34
CA ALA A 61 -3.63 -18.17 2.09
C ALA A 61 -4.71 -17.68 3.06
N GLY A 62 -5.96 -18.14 2.92
CA GLY A 62 -7.05 -17.80 3.84
C GLY A 62 -7.47 -16.32 3.76
N HIS A 63 -7.46 -15.73 2.57
CA HIS A 63 -7.82 -14.34 2.31
C HIS A 63 -9.07 -14.24 1.41
N PRO A 64 -10.28 -14.50 1.95
CA PRO A 64 -11.52 -14.52 1.15
C PRO A 64 -11.88 -13.16 0.54
N VAL A 65 -11.51 -12.06 1.20
CA VAL A 65 -11.75 -10.71 0.70
C VAL A 65 -10.87 -10.41 -0.53
N PHE A 66 -9.59 -10.80 -0.48
CA PHE A 66 -8.67 -10.71 -1.63
C PHE A 66 -9.20 -11.50 -2.80
N TYR A 67 -9.45 -12.80 -2.57
CA TYR A 67 -10.01 -13.69 -3.56
C TYR A 67 -11.27 -13.11 -4.22
N SER A 68 -12.19 -12.53 -3.45
CA SER A 68 -13.43 -11.97 -3.98
C SER A 68 -13.18 -10.78 -4.92
N TYR A 69 -12.29 -9.85 -4.56
CA TYR A 69 -11.97 -8.71 -5.41
C TYR A 69 -11.23 -9.15 -6.69
N ASP A 70 -10.25 -10.04 -6.56
CA ASP A 70 -9.51 -10.59 -7.69
C ASP A 70 -10.42 -11.38 -8.63
N ALA A 71 -11.28 -12.25 -8.10
CA ALA A 71 -12.23 -13.04 -8.89
C ALA A 71 -13.23 -12.13 -9.64
N ILE A 72 -13.79 -11.12 -8.97
CA ILE A 72 -14.68 -10.15 -9.62
C ILE A 72 -13.94 -9.40 -10.73
N ALA A 73 -12.72 -8.93 -10.47
CA ALA A 73 -11.91 -8.23 -11.45
C ALA A 73 -11.66 -9.10 -12.69
N ASN A 74 -11.27 -10.36 -12.51
CA ASN A 74 -11.08 -11.29 -13.62
C ASN A 74 -12.38 -11.56 -14.39
N TRP A 75 -13.51 -11.70 -13.70
CA TRP A 75 -14.80 -11.96 -14.35
C TRP A 75 -15.24 -10.82 -15.28
N THR A 76 -14.82 -9.58 -15.03
CA THR A 76 -15.11 -8.45 -15.93
C THR A 76 -14.42 -8.53 -17.29
N GLY A 77 -13.40 -9.39 -17.45
CA GLY A 77 -12.53 -9.40 -18.62
C GLY A 77 -11.56 -8.21 -18.71
N ALA A 78 -11.65 -7.25 -17.77
CA ALA A 78 -10.78 -6.08 -17.68
C ALA A 78 -10.18 -5.89 -16.26
N PRO A 79 -9.51 -6.90 -15.70
CA PRO A 79 -9.09 -6.92 -14.30
C PRO A 79 -8.19 -5.74 -13.90
N ILE A 80 -7.28 -5.32 -14.79
CA ILE A 80 -6.37 -4.18 -14.55
C ILE A 80 -7.16 -2.89 -14.34
N ALA A 81 -8.16 -2.62 -15.18
CA ALA A 81 -8.97 -1.41 -15.08
C ALA A 81 -9.82 -1.41 -13.81
N VAL A 82 -10.35 -2.57 -13.42
CA VAL A 82 -11.08 -2.74 -12.16
C VAL A 82 -10.17 -2.45 -10.97
N MET A 83 -8.97 -3.03 -10.91
CA MET A 83 -8.06 -2.81 -9.78
C MET A 83 -7.59 -1.36 -9.66
N LEU A 84 -7.29 -0.71 -10.79
CA LEU A 84 -7.00 0.72 -10.81
C LEU A 84 -8.17 1.56 -10.26
N SER A 85 -9.40 1.20 -10.64
CA SER A 85 -10.61 1.87 -10.17
C SER A 85 -10.83 1.65 -8.67
N LEU A 86 -10.57 0.45 -8.16
CA LEU A 86 -10.66 0.14 -6.73
C LEU A 86 -9.63 0.92 -5.91
N ALA A 87 -8.37 1.00 -6.35
CA ALA A 87 -7.35 1.79 -5.69
C ALA A 87 -7.74 3.28 -5.65
N LEU A 88 -8.16 3.84 -6.80
CA LEU A 88 -8.58 5.23 -6.88
C LEU A 88 -9.81 5.54 -6.01
N ALA A 89 -10.78 4.62 -5.99
CA ALA A 89 -11.95 4.71 -5.12
C ALA A 89 -11.54 4.69 -3.64
N GLY A 90 -10.63 3.80 -3.25
CA GLY A 90 -10.05 3.74 -1.91
C GLY A 90 -9.45 5.09 -1.49
N ILE A 91 -8.61 5.67 -2.35
CA ILE A 91 -7.97 6.98 -2.13
C ILE A 91 -9.01 8.09 -1.98
N VAL A 92 -9.90 8.23 -2.96
CA VAL A 92 -10.86 9.33 -3.03
C VAL A 92 -11.90 9.26 -1.90
N PHE A 93 -12.55 8.11 -1.72
CA PHE A 93 -13.58 7.94 -0.70
C PHE A 93 -12.97 7.87 0.70
N GLY A 94 -11.80 7.25 0.85
CA GLY A 94 -11.09 7.18 2.12
C GLY A 94 -10.65 8.56 2.61
N ALA A 95 -10.00 9.35 1.75
CA ALA A 95 -9.54 10.69 2.11
C ALA A 95 -10.70 11.64 2.43
N THR A 96 -11.74 11.62 1.59
CA THR A 96 -12.94 12.44 1.80
C THR A 96 -13.63 12.04 3.10
N SER A 97 -13.77 10.74 3.36
CA SER A 97 -14.41 10.25 4.58
C SER A 97 -13.63 10.62 5.84
N LEU A 98 -12.29 10.53 5.79
CA LEU A 98 -11.41 10.95 6.87
C LEU A 98 -11.57 12.45 7.15
N ALA A 99 -11.50 13.30 6.14
CA ALA A 99 -11.64 14.75 6.30
C ALA A 99 -13.03 15.14 6.82
N LEU A 100 -14.09 14.52 6.29
CA LEU A 100 -15.47 14.77 6.74
C LEU A 100 -15.71 14.26 8.16
N ALA A 101 -15.18 13.10 8.53
CA ALA A 101 -15.31 12.57 9.89
C ALA A 101 -14.57 13.48 10.90
N ALA A 102 -13.33 13.87 10.60
CA ALA A 102 -12.54 14.73 11.48
C ALA A 102 -13.18 16.12 11.69
N THR A 103 -13.70 16.73 10.63
CA THR A 103 -14.40 18.02 10.72
C THR A 103 -15.76 17.90 11.40
N ARG A 104 -16.54 16.84 11.13
CA ARG A 104 -17.84 16.59 11.77
C ARG A 104 -17.72 16.36 13.28
N LEU A 105 -16.60 15.79 13.71
CA LEU A 105 -16.31 15.57 15.12
C LEU A 105 -15.63 16.79 15.78
N ASP A 106 -15.49 17.91 15.05
CA ASP A 106 -14.80 19.13 15.50
C ASP A 106 -13.35 18.86 15.99
N LEU A 107 -12.70 17.81 15.45
CA LEU A 107 -11.32 17.45 15.80
C LEU A 107 -10.30 18.34 15.07
N LEU A 108 -10.62 18.67 13.82
CA LEU A 108 -9.80 19.46 12.90
C LEU A 108 -10.66 20.53 12.24
N ASP A 109 -10.07 21.70 11.99
CA ASP A 109 -10.66 22.65 11.04
C ASP A 109 -10.56 22.09 9.60
N ARG A 110 -11.17 22.78 8.63
CA ARG A 110 -11.23 22.29 7.25
C ARG A 110 -9.86 22.25 6.58
N ALA A 111 -9.01 23.25 6.83
CA ALA A 111 -7.69 23.31 6.22
C ALA A 111 -6.76 22.26 6.84
N GLU A 112 -6.82 22.08 8.16
CA GLU A 112 -6.16 20.99 8.87
C GLU A 112 -6.65 19.63 8.38
N ALA A 113 -7.96 19.44 8.18
CA ALA A 113 -8.50 18.17 7.70
C ALA A 113 -8.08 17.85 6.26
N VAL A 114 -8.00 18.85 5.37
CA VAL A 114 -7.49 18.67 4.01
C VAL A 114 -6.00 18.33 4.05
N GLY A 115 -5.18 19.10 4.79
CA GLY A 115 -3.75 18.83 4.92
C GLY A 115 -3.47 17.45 5.54
N PHE A 116 -4.20 17.10 6.59
CA PHE A 116 -4.10 15.81 7.27
C PHE A 116 -4.47 14.66 6.33
N ALA A 117 -5.63 14.72 5.68
CA ALA A 117 -6.08 13.68 4.76
C ALA A 117 -5.12 13.56 3.57
N LEU A 118 -4.66 14.68 3.00
CA LEU A 118 -3.69 14.67 1.91
C LEU A 118 -2.43 13.90 2.31
N MET A 119 -1.81 14.22 3.45
CA MET A 119 -0.60 13.55 3.90
C MET A 119 -0.77 12.05 4.15
N VAL A 120 -1.94 11.63 4.64
CA VAL A 120 -2.25 10.19 4.80
C VAL A 120 -2.26 9.47 3.46
N TRP A 121 -2.85 10.11 2.45
CA TRP A 121 -3.14 9.47 1.17
C TRP A 121 -2.07 9.69 0.10
N THR A 122 -1.16 10.63 0.29
CA THR A 122 0.01 10.82 -0.59
C THR A 122 1.30 10.29 0.01
N TYR A 123 1.23 9.58 1.15
CA TYR A 123 2.40 9.12 1.88
C TYR A 123 3.34 8.28 0.98
N PRO A 124 4.57 8.75 0.73
CA PRO A 124 5.46 8.14 -0.26
C PRO A 124 6.22 6.92 0.28
N GLY A 125 6.16 6.65 1.60
CA GLY A 125 6.76 5.43 2.16
C GLY A 125 6.06 4.15 1.71
N TYR A 126 4.79 4.24 1.29
CA TYR A 126 4.13 3.16 0.56
C TYR A 126 4.34 3.37 -0.94
N GLN A 127 5.11 2.52 -1.59
CA GLN A 127 5.48 2.72 -3.00
C GLN A 127 4.56 1.94 -3.95
N LEU A 128 3.77 1.01 -3.44
CA LEU A 128 2.96 0.08 -4.24
C LEU A 128 1.59 0.63 -4.64
N TRP A 129 1.42 1.95 -4.69
CA TRP A 129 0.16 2.58 -5.11
C TRP A 129 -0.31 2.12 -6.50
N ALA A 130 0.62 1.84 -7.44
CA ALA A 130 0.28 1.36 -8.78
C ALA A 130 0.17 -0.17 -8.88
N GLY A 131 0.47 -0.93 -7.82
CA GLY A 131 0.38 -2.39 -7.80
C GLY A 131 -1.07 -2.85 -7.80
N LYS A 132 -1.43 -3.79 -8.67
CA LYS A 132 -2.84 -4.11 -8.92
C LYS A 132 -3.43 -5.05 -7.88
N ALA A 133 -2.70 -6.07 -7.44
CA ALA A 133 -3.06 -6.93 -6.30
C ALA A 133 -3.10 -6.11 -4.99
N ASN A 134 -2.23 -5.10 -4.89
CA ASN A 134 -2.18 -4.19 -3.74
C ASN A 134 -3.33 -3.16 -3.74
N ALA A 135 -4.09 -3.01 -4.82
CA ALA A 135 -5.27 -2.15 -4.84
C ALA A 135 -6.30 -2.53 -3.77
N VAL A 136 -6.39 -3.82 -3.44
CA VAL A 136 -7.25 -4.32 -2.35
C VAL A 136 -6.81 -3.75 -1.01
N TYR A 137 -5.51 -3.64 -0.73
CA TYR A 137 -5.01 -2.99 0.50
C TYR A 137 -5.43 -1.53 0.57
N VAL A 138 -5.27 -0.79 -0.52
CA VAL A 138 -5.64 0.63 -0.62
C VAL A 138 -7.14 0.82 -0.43
N LEU A 139 -7.96 -0.02 -1.06
CA LEU A 139 -9.41 0.01 -0.90
C LEU A 139 -9.84 -0.32 0.53
N SER A 140 -9.29 -1.38 1.12
CA SER A 140 -9.57 -1.77 2.50
C SER A 140 -9.20 -0.68 3.50
N PHE A 141 -8.07 0.00 3.30
CA PHE A 141 -7.69 1.17 4.08
C PHE A 141 -8.69 2.33 3.91
N GLY A 142 -9.20 2.55 2.69
CA GLY A 142 -10.24 3.55 2.42
C GLY A 142 -11.58 3.21 3.10
N LEU A 143 -11.99 1.94 3.03
CA LEU A 143 -13.22 1.44 3.62
C LEU A 143 -13.25 1.59 5.15
N LEU A 144 -12.10 1.54 5.81
CA LEU A 144 -11.99 1.83 7.24
C LEU A 144 -12.43 3.28 7.56
N PHE A 145 -12.01 4.26 6.76
CA PHE A 145 -12.44 5.65 6.96
C PHE A 145 -13.88 5.89 6.51
N VAL A 146 -14.34 5.20 5.46
CA VAL A 146 -15.76 5.20 5.09
C VAL A 146 -16.61 4.67 6.24
N GLY A 147 -16.24 3.55 6.84
CA GLY A 147 -16.89 3.00 8.04
C GLY A 147 -16.85 3.98 9.21
N THR A 148 -15.71 4.65 9.43
CA THR A 148 -15.57 5.70 10.46
C THR A 148 -16.55 6.85 10.23
N LEU A 149 -16.69 7.36 9.00
CA LEU A 149 -17.66 8.40 8.68
C LEU A 149 -19.11 7.90 8.90
N LEU A 150 -19.44 6.70 8.41
CA LEU A 150 -20.76 6.09 8.61
C LEU A 150 -21.11 5.95 10.10
N LEU A 151 -20.13 5.60 10.94
CA LEU A 151 -20.28 5.56 12.39
C LEU A 151 -20.61 6.93 12.98
N THR A 152 -19.91 7.98 12.57
CA THR A 152 -20.23 9.36 13.03
C THR A 152 -21.61 9.83 12.57
N LEU A 153 -22.09 9.36 11.42
CA LEU A 153 -23.45 9.64 10.93
C LEU A 153 -24.50 8.86 11.71
N ALA A 154 -24.24 7.57 11.97
CA ALA A 154 -25.12 6.69 12.74
C ALA A 154 -25.32 7.21 14.18
N TYR A 155 -24.28 7.77 14.78
CA TYR A 155 -24.34 8.35 16.13
C TYR A 155 -25.40 9.46 16.26
N GLY A 156 -25.61 10.25 15.20
CA GLY A 156 -26.62 11.31 15.16
C GLY A 156 -27.99 10.88 14.61
N ALA A 157 -28.13 9.64 14.13
CA ALA A 157 -29.35 9.15 13.50
C ALA A 157 -30.29 8.46 14.51
N ARG A 158 -31.57 8.31 14.13
CA ARG A 158 -32.61 7.58 14.90
C ARG A 158 -33.41 6.65 13.97
N GLY A 159 -34.08 5.66 14.55
CA GLY A 159 -34.97 4.73 13.83
C GLY A 159 -34.27 3.93 12.73
N VAL A 160 -34.98 3.67 11.63
CA VAL A 160 -34.51 2.85 10.49
C VAL A 160 -33.22 3.40 9.88
N ARG A 161 -33.08 4.73 9.78
CA ARG A 161 -31.85 5.36 9.26
C ARG A 161 -30.62 4.99 10.09
N CYS A 162 -30.75 4.91 11.42
CA CYS A 162 -29.66 4.48 12.29
C CYS A 162 -29.30 3.01 12.04
N ALA A 163 -30.30 2.13 11.92
CA ALA A 163 -30.08 0.72 11.64
C ALA A 163 -29.36 0.50 10.29
N LEU A 164 -29.79 1.17 9.22
CA LEU A 164 -29.16 1.08 7.90
C LEU A 164 -27.72 1.61 7.91
N LEU A 165 -27.46 2.73 8.58
CA LEU A 165 -26.10 3.27 8.69
C LEU A 165 -25.18 2.34 9.50
N ARG A 166 -25.69 1.68 10.54
CA ARG A 166 -24.92 0.69 11.30
C ARG A 166 -24.60 -0.55 10.47
N LEU A 167 -25.58 -1.07 9.73
CA LEU A 167 -25.36 -2.20 8.83
C LEU A 167 -24.30 -1.86 7.76
N ALA A 168 -24.44 -0.70 7.12
CA ALA A 168 -23.45 -0.23 6.14
C ALA A 168 -22.06 -0.02 6.78
N CYS A 169 -22.01 0.51 8.00
CA CYS A 169 -20.77 0.69 8.76
C CYS A 169 -20.09 -0.66 9.06
N ALA A 170 -20.84 -1.64 9.55
CA ALA A 170 -20.33 -2.98 9.84
C ALA A 170 -19.81 -3.67 8.57
N LEU A 171 -20.54 -3.56 7.45
CA LEU A 171 -20.11 -4.09 6.16
C LEU A 171 -18.81 -3.42 5.67
N ALA A 172 -18.73 -2.09 5.76
CA ALA A 172 -17.52 -1.35 5.38
C ALA A 172 -16.30 -1.79 6.20
N PHE A 173 -16.46 -2.00 7.51
CA PHE A 173 -15.38 -2.49 8.36
C PHE A 173 -15.00 -3.95 8.05
N LEU A 174 -15.96 -4.85 7.83
CA LEU A 174 -15.68 -6.25 7.47
C LEU A 174 -14.87 -6.35 6.17
N LEU A 175 -15.26 -5.58 5.15
CA LEU A 175 -14.51 -5.49 3.88
C LEU A 175 -13.17 -4.75 4.05
N GLY A 176 -13.10 -3.84 5.01
CA GLY A 176 -11.87 -3.16 5.42
C GLY A 176 -10.85 -4.05 6.11
N PHE A 177 -11.27 -5.15 6.76
CA PHE A 177 -10.39 -6.05 7.54
C PHE A 177 -9.49 -6.96 6.71
N ALA A 178 -9.41 -6.78 5.39
CA ALA A 178 -8.55 -7.58 4.53
C ALA A 178 -7.05 -7.53 4.95
N LEU A 179 -6.65 -6.49 5.69
CA LEU A 179 -5.35 -6.34 6.33
C LEU A 179 -5.46 -6.56 7.86
N ASN A 180 -4.65 -7.44 8.45
CA ASN A 180 -4.63 -7.62 9.91
C ASN A 180 -4.36 -6.30 10.68
N SER A 181 -3.53 -5.41 10.12
CA SER A 181 -3.22 -4.10 10.69
C SER A 181 -4.41 -3.13 10.67
N THR A 182 -5.37 -3.29 9.75
CA THR A 182 -6.61 -2.49 9.76
C THR A 182 -7.56 -2.87 10.89
N ILE A 183 -7.54 -4.12 11.36
CA ILE A 183 -8.27 -4.56 12.56
C ILE A 183 -7.74 -3.80 13.79
N VAL A 184 -6.43 -3.58 13.84
CA VAL A 184 -5.81 -2.80 14.91
C VAL A 184 -6.17 -1.32 14.81
N LEU A 185 -6.14 -0.73 13.60
CA LEU A 185 -6.57 0.65 13.42
C LEU A 185 -8.08 0.85 13.72
N TYR A 186 -8.89 -0.18 13.49
CA TYR A 186 -10.29 -0.18 13.91
C TYR A 186 -10.47 -0.04 15.42
N ALA A 187 -9.59 -0.62 16.23
CA ALA A 187 -9.61 -0.41 17.68
C ALA A 187 -9.43 1.08 18.05
N PHE A 188 -8.61 1.82 17.30
CA PHE A 188 -8.50 3.29 17.46
C PHE A 188 -9.78 4.03 17.10
N VAL A 189 -10.51 3.57 16.08
CA VAL A 189 -11.82 4.16 15.72
C VAL A 189 -12.83 3.96 16.84
N VAL A 190 -12.88 2.75 17.42
CA VAL A 190 -13.74 2.45 18.58
C VAL A 190 -13.33 3.27 19.80
N LEU A 191 -12.02 3.42 20.06
CA LEU A 191 -11.50 4.29 21.13
C LEU A 191 -11.88 5.75 20.89
N GLY A 192 -11.84 6.23 19.65
CA GLY A 192 -12.29 7.58 19.29
C GLY A 192 -13.76 7.82 19.59
N LEU A 193 -14.62 6.82 19.30
CA LEU A 193 -16.04 6.86 19.68
C LEU A 193 -16.20 6.90 21.21
N PHE A 194 -15.43 6.09 21.93
CA PHE A 194 -15.40 6.10 23.39
C PHE A 194 -15.03 7.47 23.95
N VAL A 195 -13.95 8.08 23.46
CA VAL A 195 -13.52 9.42 23.87
C VAL A 195 -14.59 10.45 23.56
N ALA A 196 -15.23 10.39 22.39
CA ALA A 196 -16.31 11.33 22.03
C ALA A 196 -17.51 11.22 22.98
N ILE A 197 -17.91 10.00 23.37
CA ILE A 197 -18.98 9.78 24.35
C ILE A 197 -18.55 10.24 25.74
N TRP A 198 -17.32 9.92 26.14
CA TRP A 198 -16.76 10.32 27.42
C TRP A 198 -16.73 11.85 27.56
N LEU A 199 -16.25 12.57 26.56
CA LEU A 199 -16.20 14.04 26.54
C LEU A 199 -17.59 14.69 26.63
N ARG A 200 -18.65 14.02 26.17
CA ARG A 200 -20.04 14.50 26.29
C ARG A 200 -20.70 14.21 27.64
N GLY A 201 -20.12 13.32 28.46
CA GLY A 201 -20.65 13.03 29.79
C GLY A 201 -20.57 14.25 30.71
N GLU A 202 -21.56 14.42 31.60
CA GLU A 202 -21.57 15.59 32.48
C GLU A 202 -20.35 15.56 33.43
N PRO A 203 -19.64 16.69 33.59
CA PRO A 203 -18.43 16.76 34.41
C PRO A 203 -18.69 16.49 35.91
N THR A 204 -19.95 16.58 36.35
CA THR A 204 -20.43 16.27 37.70
C THR A 204 -20.28 14.80 38.09
N HIS A 205 -20.17 13.88 37.13
CA HIS A 205 -20.14 12.45 37.40
C HIS A 205 -18.82 11.92 37.98
N GLY A 206 -17.76 12.73 38.09
CA GLY A 206 -16.43 12.26 38.52
C GLY A 206 -15.76 11.34 37.49
N LEU A 207 -14.43 11.22 37.53
CA LEU A 207 -13.65 10.56 36.48
C LEU A 207 -14.04 9.07 36.30
N VAL A 208 -14.07 8.30 37.39
CA VAL A 208 -14.33 6.85 37.36
C VAL A 208 -15.71 6.52 36.80
N ARG A 209 -16.76 7.18 37.32
CA ARG A 209 -18.15 6.92 36.89
C ARG A 209 -18.40 7.45 35.48
N ARG A 210 -17.78 8.56 35.06
CA ARG A 210 -17.85 9.05 33.68
C ARG A 210 -17.21 8.08 32.68
N THR A 211 -16.04 7.54 33.02
CA THR A 211 -15.34 6.51 32.23
C THR A 211 -16.16 5.23 32.14
N TRP A 212 -16.70 4.76 33.27
CA TRP A 212 -17.56 3.59 33.33
C TRP A 212 -18.82 3.75 32.48
N LEU A 213 -19.55 4.86 32.63
CA LEU A 213 -20.75 5.16 31.86
C LEU A 213 -20.45 5.27 30.36
N ALA A 214 -19.35 5.92 29.97
CA ALA A 214 -18.95 6.01 28.58
C ALA A 214 -18.63 4.62 27.99
N GLY A 215 -17.92 3.77 28.74
CA GLY A 215 -17.59 2.41 28.34
C GLY A 215 -18.84 1.56 28.17
N TRP A 216 -19.75 1.61 29.14
CA TRP A 216 -21.01 0.88 29.12
C TRP A 216 -21.94 1.38 28.00
N CYS A 217 -21.98 2.70 27.76
CA CYS A 217 -22.70 3.26 26.63
C CYS A 217 -22.10 2.83 25.30
N CYS A 218 -20.78 2.72 25.16
CA CYS A 218 -20.15 2.22 23.92
C CYS A 218 -20.50 0.74 23.70
N ALA A 219 -20.22 -0.10 24.69
CA ALA A 219 -20.41 -1.54 24.60
C ALA A 219 -21.90 -1.90 24.44
N GLY A 220 -22.79 -1.26 25.20
CA GLY A 220 -24.23 -1.51 25.15
C GLY A 220 -24.92 -0.94 23.91
N ARG A 221 -24.48 0.22 23.40
CA ARG A 221 -25.11 0.86 22.23
C ARG A 221 -24.59 0.30 20.91
N TYR A 222 -23.33 -0.16 20.88
CA TYR A 222 -22.64 -0.67 19.69
C TYR A 222 -22.02 -2.07 19.89
N PRO A 223 -22.81 -3.08 20.31
CA PRO A 223 -22.29 -4.43 20.51
C PRO A 223 -21.81 -5.08 19.20
N ASP A 224 -22.43 -4.72 18.08
CA ASP A 224 -22.02 -5.09 16.71
C ASP A 224 -20.57 -4.69 16.42
N LEU A 225 -20.16 -3.49 16.83
CA LEU A 225 -18.80 -3.01 16.63
C LEU A 225 -17.77 -3.73 17.51
N VAL A 226 -18.14 -4.10 18.73
CA VAL A 226 -17.23 -4.86 19.62
C VAL A 226 -17.02 -6.29 19.10
N MET A 227 -18.09 -6.91 18.60
CA MET A 227 -18.04 -8.30 18.14
C MET A 227 -17.40 -8.46 16.75
N LEU A 228 -17.35 -7.40 15.93
CA LEU A 228 -16.93 -7.48 14.53
C LEU A 228 -15.53 -8.11 14.34
N PRO A 229 -14.47 -7.69 15.08
CA PRO A 229 -13.15 -8.30 14.94
C PRO A 229 -13.12 -9.77 15.34
N LEU A 230 -13.90 -10.15 16.37
CA LEU A 230 -13.99 -11.53 16.85
C LEU A 230 -14.70 -12.42 15.84
N ILE A 231 -15.78 -11.92 15.23
CA ILE A 231 -16.51 -12.62 14.16
C ILE A 231 -15.60 -12.81 12.95
N TYR A 232 -14.90 -11.77 12.54
CA TYR A 232 -13.97 -11.84 11.40
C TYR A 232 -12.83 -12.83 11.67
N TRP A 233 -12.19 -12.73 12.85
CA TRP A 233 -11.12 -13.64 13.24
C TRP A 233 -11.61 -15.09 13.37
N GLY A 234 -12.77 -15.32 13.99
CA GLY A 234 -13.39 -16.64 14.08
C GLY A 234 -13.67 -17.21 12.69
N ALA A 235 -14.18 -16.38 11.78
CA ALA A 235 -14.46 -16.81 10.42
C ALA A 235 -13.20 -17.23 9.66
N LEU A 236 -12.11 -16.46 9.77
CA LEU A 236 -10.83 -16.80 9.15
C LEU A 236 -10.24 -18.09 9.71
N ASN A 237 -10.38 -18.36 11.00
CA ASN A 237 -9.78 -19.55 11.61
C ASN A 237 -10.63 -20.83 11.47
N ILE A 238 -11.94 -20.70 11.32
CA ILE A 238 -12.87 -21.83 11.19
C ILE A 238 -13.09 -22.19 9.71
N TRP A 239 -13.44 -21.20 8.87
CA TRP A 239 -13.84 -21.45 7.47
C TRP A 239 -12.73 -21.21 6.44
N PHE A 240 -11.78 -20.31 6.72
CA PHE A 240 -10.70 -19.94 5.79
C PHE A 240 -9.32 -20.24 6.36
N LYS A 241 -9.17 -21.42 6.98
CA LYS A 241 -7.94 -21.82 7.66
C LYS A 241 -6.77 -21.87 6.66
N ARG A 242 -5.69 -21.17 7.00
CA ARG A 242 -4.45 -21.18 6.22
C ARG A 242 -3.82 -22.56 6.17
N SER A 243 -3.29 -22.95 5.02
CA SER A 243 -2.68 -24.27 4.80
C SER A 243 -1.33 -24.18 4.07
N GLY A 244 -0.56 -25.27 4.10
CA GLY A 244 0.75 -25.37 3.44
C GLY A 244 1.76 -24.30 3.85
N VAL A 245 2.43 -23.70 2.87
CA VAL A 245 3.43 -22.63 3.08
C VAL A 245 2.82 -21.42 3.81
N TYR A 246 1.51 -21.18 3.65
CA TYR A 246 0.79 -20.09 4.32
C TYR A 246 0.40 -20.37 5.77
N ALA A 247 0.43 -21.63 6.21
CA ALA A 247 0.09 -22.00 7.60
C ALA A 247 1.10 -21.44 8.61
N GLN A 248 2.37 -21.37 8.23
CA GLN A 248 3.46 -20.82 9.06
C GLN A 248 4.01 -19.48 8.55
N TYR A 249 3.44 -18.92 7.47
CA TYR A 249 3.95 -17.72 6.79
C TYR A 249 4.12 -16.51 7.72
N TYR A 250 3.34 -16.43 8.79
CA TYR A 250 3.41 -15.33 9.75
C TYR A 250 4.06 -15.69 11.09
N ASN A 251 4.69 -16.87 11.26
CA ASN A 251 5.44 -17.31 12.45
C ASN A 251 5.12 -16.55 13.75
N ALA A 252 3.84 -16.55 14.13
CA ALA A 252 3.37 -15.65 15.15
C ALA A 252 4.02 -16.04 16.48
N HIS A 253 4.75 -15.12 17.07
CA HIS A 253 5.47 -15.34 18.31
C HIS A 253 5.29 -14.14 19.22
N PHE A 254 5.61 -14.33 20.50
CA PHE A 254 5.70 -13.22 21.44
C PHE A 254 7.09 -12.60 21.31
N PRO A 255 7.20 -11.37 20.76
CA PRO A 255 8.50 -10.77 20.52
C PRO A 255 9.16 -10.41 21.85
N ARG A 256 10.48 -10.59 21.92
CA ARG A 256 11.27 -10.16 23.08
C ARG A 256 11.36 -8.62 23.11
N PRO A 257 11.59 -7.98 24.27
CA PRO A 257 11.73 -6.52 24.34
C PRO A 257 12.78 -5.95 23.38
N GLY A 258 13.92 -6.63 23.20
CA GLY A 258 14.95 -6.22 22.24
C GLY A 258 14.51 -6.35 20.77
N GLU A 259 13.73 -7.37 20.44
CA GLU A 259 13.14 -7.54 19.09
C GLU A 259 12.11 -6.45 18.80
N LEU A 260 11.31 -6.04 19.80
CA LEU A 260 10.38 -4.92 19.67
C LEU A 260 11.11 -3.60 19.42
N LEU A 261 12.15 -3.30 20.20
CA LEU A 261 12.92 -2.06 20.06
C LEU A 261 13.60 -1.98 18.69
N ASN A 262 14.35 -3.02 18.30
CA ASN A 262 15.01 -3.08 16.99
C ASN A 262 14.00 -3.06 15.84
N GLY A 263 12.85 -3.73 16.02
CA GLY A 263 11.77 -3.74 15.06
C GLY A 263 11.15 -2.36 14.86
N TRP A 264 10.84 -1.65 15.94
CA TRP A 264 10.34 -0.27 15.87
C TRP A 264 11.36 0.68 15.26
N GLU A 265 12.64 0.55 15.59
CA GLU A 265 13.72 1.30 14.94
C GLU A 265 13.72 1.04 13.43
N THR A 266 13.69 -0.22 13.00
CA THR A 266 13.66 -0.59 11.58
C THR A 266 12.44 0.00 10.87
N PHE A 267 11.26 -0.05 11.48
CA PHE A 267 10.04 0.56 10.93
C PHE A 267 10.14 2.10 10.86
N PHE A 268 10.80 2.73 11.83
CA PHE A 268 10.99 4.18 11.83
C PHE A 268 11.98 4.60 10.74
N LEU A 269 13.10 3.89 10.61
CA LEU A 269 14.13 4.15 9.60
C LEU A 269 13.54 3.99 8.20
N ALA A 270 12.99 2.80 7.88
CA ALA A 270 12.43 2.52 6.57
C ALA A 270 11.18 3.36 6.26
N GLY A 271 10.36 3.68 7.26
CA GLY A 271 9.10 4.40 7.08
C GLY A 271 9.24 5.93 7.03
N TYR A 272 10.26 6.52 7.65
CA TYR A 272 10.37 7.98 7.73
C TYR A 272 11.75 8.50 7.40
N SER A 273 12.81 7.96 8.02
CA SER A 273 14.17 8.46 7.81
C SER A 273 14.62 8.28 6.37
N ASP A 274 14.54 7.05 5.87
CA ASP A 274 14.96 6.70 4.51
C ASP A 274 14.05 7.38 3.47
N VAL A 275 12.76 7.52 3.76
CA VAL A 275 11.80 8.23 2.91
C VAL A 275 12.16 9.72 2.81
N ALA A 276 12.54 10.36 3.92
CA ALA A 276 12.94 11.76 3.93
C ALA A 276 14.28 11.98 3.19
N LEU A 277 15.27 11.12 3.43
CA LEU A 277 16.54 11.14 2.71
C LEU A 277 16.31 10.96 1.20
N HIS A 278 15.49 9.98 0.82
CA HIS A 278 15.17 9.74 -0.58
C HIS A 278 14.41 10.90 -1.22
N ALA A 279 13.53 11.59 -0.48
CA ALA A 279 12.88 12.81 -0.96
C ALA A 279 13.87 13.93 -1.26
N ILE A 280 14.91 14.09 -0.43
CA ILE A 280 15.97 15.10 -0.62
C ILE A 280 16.81 14.77 -1.85
N GLU A 281 17.26 13.51 -1.96
CA GLU A 281 18.02 13.04 -3.13
C GLU A 281 17.21 13.19 -4.43
N ALA A 282 15.92 12.84 -4.39
CA ALA A 282 15.03 13.00 -5.54
C ALA A 282 14.81 14.47 -5.90
N ALA A 283 14.74 15.38 -4.91
CA ALA A 283 14.59 16.80 -5.17
C ALA A 283 15.79 17.40 -5.93
N ASP A 284 16.99 16.90 -5.65
CA ASP A 284 18.21 17.28 -6.37
C ASP A 284 18.28 16.62 -7.76
N ALA A 285 17.96 15.33 -7.86
CA ALA A 285 18.04 14.58 -9.11
C ALA A 285 16.96 14.98 -10.13
N VAL A 286 15.74 15.29 -9.68
CA VAL A 286 14.57 15.58 -10.53
C VAL A 286 13.77 16.81 -10.07
N PRO A 287 14.39 17.99 -9.97
CA PRO A 287 13.79 19.19 -9.36
C PRO A 287 12.50 19.65 -10.04
N LYS A 288 12.34 19.35 -11.34
CA LYS A 288 11.14 19.72 -12.12
C LYS A 288 9.85 19.13 -11.55
N LEU A 289 9.90 17.91 -11.00
CA LEU A 289 8.72 17.30 -10.37
C LEU A 289 8.33 18.01 -9.08
N PHE A 290 9.32 18.40 -8.26
CA PHE A 290 9.10 19.13 -7.02
C PHE A 290 8.63 20.56 -7.26
N ILE A 291 9.12 21.24 -8.31
CA ILE A 291 8.61 22.55 -8.73
C ILE A 291 7.14 22.45 -9.16
N ALA A 292 6.79 21.44 -9.97
CA ALA A 292 5.40 21.22 -10.37
C ALA A 292 4.49 20.91 -9.17
N ALA A 293 4.98 20.12 -8.21
CA ALA A 293 4.27 19.86 -6.95
C ALA A 293 4.09 21.15 -6.12
N ALA A 294 5.11 22.01 -6.04
CA ALA A 294 5.05 23.29 -5.36
C ALA A 294 4.01 24.24 -5.97
N LEU A 295 3.93 24.31 -7.31
CA LEU A 295 2.91 25.09 -8.00
C LEU A 295 1.50 24.56 -7.71
N LEU A 296 1.30 23.24 -7.82
CA LEU A 296 0.02 22.58 -7.54
C LEU A 296 -0.45 22.84 -6.10
N VAL A 297 0.43 22.62 -5.12
CA VAL A 297 0.16 22.83 -3.70
C VAL A 297 -0.07 24.32 -3.40
N GLY A 298 0.71 25.22 -4.02
CA GLY A 298 0.53 26.66 -3.89
C GLY A 298 -0.85 27.14 -4.34
N ILE A 299 -1.35 26.64 -5.48
CA ILE A 299 -2.71 26.93 -5.97
C ILE A 299 -3.75 26.42 -4.96
N ALA A 300 -3.60 25.19 -4.46
CA ALA A 300 -4.53 24.64 -3.49
C ALA A 300 -4.57 25.42 -2.16
N LEU A 301 -3.41 25.82 -1.64
CA LEU A 301 -3.31 26.62 -0.42
C LEU A 301 -3.93 28.00 -0.61
N PHE A 302 -3.77 28.62 -1.79
CA PHE A 302 -4.44 29.86 -2.14
C PHE A 302 -5.97 29.72 -2.09
N LEU A 303 -6.52 28.62 -2.65
CA LEU A 303 -7.95 28.33 -2.64
C LEU A 303 -8.51 28.03 -1.24
N LEU A 304 -7.68 27.55 -0.31
CA LEU A 304 -8.04 27.23 1.08
C LEU A 304 -7.81 28.39 2.06
N ARG A 305 -7.25 29.52 1.64
CA ARG A 305 -6.84 30.63 2.52
C ARG A 305 -7.95 31.10 3.47
N ALA A 306 -9.19 31.15 2.99
CA ALA A 306 -10.35 31.61 3.76
C ALA A 306 -10.80 30.63 4.86
N ASP A 307 -10.33 29.38 4.83
CA ASP A 307 -10.69 28.34 5.80
C ASP A 307 -9.63 28.17 6.91
N MET A 308 -8.48 28.86 6.81
CA MET A 308 -7.40 28.79 7.80
C MET A 308 -7.77 29.60 9.05
N LYS A 309 -7.85 28.94 10.20
CA LYS A 309 -8.21 29.57 11.48
C LYS A 309 -7.16 29.33 12.54
N ALA A 310 -7.16 30.18 13.55
CA ALA A 310 -6.31 30.01 14.72
C ALA A 310 -6.77 28.79 15.55
N THR A 311 -5.83 27.95 16.01
CA THR A 311 -6.10 26.81 16.88
C THR A 311 -6.15 27.19 18.37
N ALA A 312 -6.96 26.45 19.13
CA ALA A 312 -7.19 26.63 20.56
C ALA A 312 -5.97 26.17 21.43
N PRO A 313 -5.92 26.48 22.74
CA PRO A 313 -4.69 26.74 23.52
C PRO A 313 -3.77 25.54 23.84
N ARG A 314 -2.62 25.86 24.47
CA ARG A 314 -1.38 25.08 24.69
C ARG A 314 -1.45 23.55 24.84
N TYR A 315 -2.44 23.00 25.55
CA TYR A 315 -2.56 21.55 25.78
C TYR A 315 -3.02 20.77 24.53
N ALA A 316 -3.63 21.44 23.55
CA ALA A 316 -4.08 20.83 22.30
C ALA A 316 -2.96 20.60 21.24
N SER A 317 -1.72 21.04 21.51
CA SER A 317 -0.62 20.95 20.54
C SER A 317 0.24 19.69 20.64
N LEU A 318 0.38 19.11 21.85
CA LEU A 318 1.23 17.93 22.07
C LEU A 318 0.47 16.60 21.91
N LEU A 319 -0.86 16.63 22.06
CA LEU A 319 -1.70 15.45 21.93
C LEU A 319 -1.56 14.75 20.57
N PRO A 320 -1.52 15.45 19.41
CA PRO A 320 -1.31 14.77 18.13
C PRO A 320 0.04 14.06 18.05
N PHE A 321 1.09 14.62 18.65
CA PHE A 321 2.41 13.97 18.68
C PHE A 321 2.41 12.70 19.53
N ALA A 322 1.83 12.75 20.74
CA ALA A 322 1.68 11.57 21.58
C ALA A 322 0.85 10.49 20.87
N LEU A 323 -0.23 10.88 20.19
CA LEU A 323 -1.04 9.96 19.39
C LEU A 323 -0.26 9.40 18.20
N ALA A 324 0.60 10.19 17.55
CA ALA A 324 1.46 9.72 16.46
C ALA A 324 2.36 8.57 16.92
N VAL A 325 3.02 8.74 18.08
CA VAL A 325 3.88 7.70 18.68
C VAL A 325 3.06 6.44 18.99
N VAL A 326 1.92 6.58 19.67
CA VAL A 326 1.08 5.43 20.03
C VAL A 326 0.56 4.70 18.79
N VAL A 327 0.07 5.45 17.80
CA VAL A 327 -0.43 4.87 16.53
C VAL A 327 0.69 4.17 15.79
N PHE A 328 1.89 4.76 15.70
CA PHE A 328 3.06 4.11 15.10
C PHE A 328 3.39 2.77 15.76
N LEU A 329 3.56 2.77 17.09
CA LEU A 329 3.94 1.56 17.85
C LEU A 329 2.90 0.44 17.68
N VAL A 330 1.63 0.82 17.68
CA VAL A 330 0.51 -0.14 17.58
C VAL A 330 0.31 -0.64 16.16
N LEU A 331 0.51 0.19 15.12
CA LEU A 331 0.40 -0.23 13.72
C LEU A 331 1.54 -1.16 13.29
N SER A 332 2.74 -1.01 13.84
CA SER A 332 3.86 -1.91 13.55
C SER A 332 3.77 -3.24 14.30
N LEU A 333 3.10 -3.27 15.46
CA LEU A 333 3.09 -4.44 16.37
C LEU A 333 2.61 -5.75 15.70
N PRO A 334 1.54 -5.80 14.89
CA PRO A 334 1.13 -7.02 14.21
C PRO A 334 2.21 -7.60 13.30
N TYR A 335 3.00 -6.73 12.65
CA TYR A 335 4.11 -7.17 11.80
C TYR A 335 5.25 -7.72 12.66
N LEU A 336 5.58 -7.08 13.78
CA LEU A 336 6.61 -7.57 14.71
C LEU A 336 6.23 -8.93 15.33
N ILE A 337 4.98 -9.10 15.76
CA ILE A 337 4.44 -10.39 16.23
C ILE A 337 4.57 -11.45 15.12
N ALA A 338 4.39 -11.05 13.86
CA ALA A 338 4.52 -11.93 12.72
C ALA A 338 5.96 -12.15 12.24
N GLY A 339 6.97 -11.53 12.89
CA GLY A 339 8.37 -11.59 12.46
C GLY A 339 8.66 -10.85 11.16
N ILE A 340 7.82 -9.89 10.77
CA ILE A 340 7.94 -9.10 9.55
C ILE A 340 8.57 -7.74 9.86
N SER A 341 9.50 -7.33 9.01
CA SER A 341 10.12 -6.01 9.03
C SER A 341 10.12 -5.39 7.63
N PRO A 342 9.94 -4.06 7.50
CA PRO A 342 10.02 -3.39 6.22
C PRO A 342 11.48 -3.29 5.77
N SER A 343 11.68 -3.09 4.48
CA SER A 343 12.98 -2.79 3.90
C SER A 343 12.87 -1.60 2.97
N SER A 344 13.81 -0.66 3.08
CA SER A 344 13.94 0.46 2.15
C SER A 344 14.60 0.07 0.83
N THR A 345 15.31 -1.07 0.81
CA THR A 345 15.98 -1.59 -0.39
C THR A 345 15.08 -2.48 -1.24
N ASN A 346 14.05 -3.08 -0.64
CA ASN A 346 13.05 -3.87 -1.34
C ASN A 346 11.71 -3.15 -1.35
N PHE A 347 11.37 -2.51 -2.48
CA PHE A 347 10.13 -1.73 -2.59
C PHE A 347 8.86 -2.57 -2.36
N TYR A 348 8.92 -3.90 -2.48
CA TYR A 348 7.80 -4.79 -2.16
C TYR A 348 7.44 -4.79 -0.68
N GLU A 349 8.43 -4.61 0.19
CA GLU A 349 8.21 -4.54 1.63
C GLU A 349 7.58 -3.21 2.06
N SER A 350 7.50 -2.22 1.15
CA SER A 350 6.74 -1.00 1.40
C SER A 350 5.25 -1.25 1.62
N ARG A 351 4.71 -2.43 1.25
CA ARG A 351 3.32 -2.82 1.54
C ARG A 351 2.96 -2.74 3.02
N HIS A 352 3.94 -2.92 3.89
CA HIS A 352 3.80 -2.86 5.35
C HIS A 352 3.68 -1.42 5.89
N LEU A 353 3.87 -0.42 5.04
CA LEU A 353 3.91 1.00 5.41
C LEU A 353 2.66 1.78 4.98
N LEU A 354 1.66 1.15 4.33
CA LEU A 354 0.45 1.82 3.83
C LEU A 354 -0.21 2.77 4.84
N MET A 355 -0.23 2.37 6.11
CA MET A 355 -0.94 3.07 7.18
C MET A 355 -0.08 4.14 7.88
N PHE A 356 1.20 4.25 7.55
CA PHE A 356 2.17 5.12 8.24
C PHE A 356 2.03 6.60 7.83
N GLY A 357 1.22 6.89 6.81
CA GLY A 357 0.75 8.24 6.53
C GLY A 357 -0.04 8.87 7.70
N LEU A 358 -0.72 8.06 8.54
CA LEU A 358 -1.47 8.54 9.71
C LEU A 358 -0.58 9.13 10.81
N PRO A 359 0.38 8.37 11.39
CA PRO A 359 1.31 8.93 12.37
C PRO A 359 2.15 10.08 11.79
N LEU A 360 2.50 10.06 10.50
CA LEU A 360 3.13 11.21 9.84
C LEU A 360 2.23 12.45 9.87
N ALA A 361 0.97 12.33 9.44
CA ALA A 361 0.02 13.44 9.43
C ALA A 361 -0.25 14.00 10.83
N LEU A 362 -0.30 13.14 11.86
CA LEU A 362 -0.40 13.54 13.26
C LEU A 362 0.83 14.31 13.76
N THR A 363 2.03 13.87 13.36
CA THR A 363 3.29 14.54 13.67
C THR A 363 3.33 15.93 13.03
N LEU A 364 2.97 16.03 11.74
CA LEU A 364 2.88 17.31 11.03
C LEU A 364 1.82 18.22 11.64
N LEU A 365 0.68 17.69 12.09
CA LEU A 365 -0.32 18.46 12.81
C LEU A 365 0.22 19.05 14.12
N ALA A 366 0.97 18.27 14.90
CA ALA A 366 1.61 18.75 16.12
C ALA A 366 2.62 19.87 15.83
N ILE A 367 3.48 19.68 14.81
CA ILE A 367 4.46 20.67 14.38
C ILE A 367 3.75 21.95 13.91
N LYS A 368 2.71 21.84 13.09
CA LYS A 368 1.89 22.97 12.64
C LYS A 368 1.31 23.76 13.81
N ARG A 369 0.68 23.09 14.77
CA ARG A 369 0.09 23.74 15.95
C ARG A 369 1.15 24.37 16.87
N GLY A 370 2.37 23.82 16.87
CA GLY A 370 3.53 24.43 17.54
C GLY A 370 4.02 25.70 16.82
N ALA A 371 4.22 25.60 15.51
CA ALA A 371 4.71 26.69 14.65
C ALA A 371 3.73 27.87 14.59
N GLU A 372 2.43 27.59 14.61
CA GLU A 372 1.36 28.60 14.57
C GLU A 372 1.53 29.69 15.64
N ARG A 373 2.13 29.36 16.79
CA ARG A 373 2.40 30.30 17.88
C ARG A 373 3.39 31.40 17.51
N TRP A 374 4.27 31.12 16.54
CA TRP A 374 5.38 31.99 16.18
C TRP A 374 5.11 32.74 14.87
N ILE A 375 4.48 32.08 13.91
CA ILE A 375 4.31 32.60 12.54
C ILE A 375 2.84 32.78 12.13
N GLY A 376 1.89 32.45 13.00
CA GLY A 376 0.45 32.52 12.72
C GLY A 376 -0.10 31.30 11.97
N PRO A 377 -1.45 31.12 11.94
CA PRO A 377 -2.11 29.90 11.46
C PRO A 377 -1.88 29.65 9.97
N SER A 378 -2.00 30.68 9.14
CA SER A 378 -1.85 30.55 7.69
C SER A 378 -0.42 30.18 7.31
N ALA A 379 0.58 30.86 7.88
CA ALA A 379 1.97 30.57 7.58
C ALA A 379 2.37 29.17 8.10
N ALA A 380 1.86 28.75 9.26
CA ALA A 380 2.13 27.41 9.79
C ALA A 380 1.53 26.29 8.94
N ILE A 381 0.31 26.45 8.41
CA ILE A 381 -0.26 25.48 7.47
C ILE A 381 0.58 25.40 6.19
N VAL A 382 0.92 26.55 5.59
CA VAL A 382 1.71 26.61 4.36
C VAL A 382 3.10 26.01 4.58
N LEU A 383 3.76 26.36 5.69
CA LEU A 383 5.10 25.88 5.99
C LEU A 383 5.13 24.38 6.27
N VAL A 384 4.18 23.84 7.04
CA VAL A 384 4.25 22.45 7.50
C VAL A 384 3.52 21.50 6.56
N PHE A 385 2.23 21.73 6.31
CA PHE A 385 1.45 20.89 5.40
C PHE A 385 1.76 21.19 3.94
N GLY A 386 2.05 22.44 3.58
CA GLY A 386 2.46 22.79 2.22
C GLY A 386 3.80 22.16 1.84
N SER A 387 4.85 22.36 2.63
CA SER A 387 6.16 21.72 2.34
C SER A 387 6.06 20.19 2.38
N GLY A 388 5.36 19.63 3.37
CA GLY A 388 5.10 18.20 3.48
C GLY A 388 4.41 17.64 2.23
N ALA A 389 3.38 18.33 1.72
CA ALA A 389 2.67 17.93 0.51
C ALA A 389 3.55 18.03 -0.74
N VAL A 390 4.39 19.06 -0.86
CA VAL A 390 5.34 19.19 -1.99
C VAL A 390 6.33 18.03 -2.02
N LEU A 391 6.93 17.72 -0.87
CA LEU A 391 7.86 16.58 -0.75
C LEU A 391 7.14 15.26 -1.04
N SER A 392 5.96 15.06 -0.45
CA SER A 392 5.14 13.86 -0.60
C SER A 392 4.72 13.61 -2.05
N ILE A 393 4.17 14.62 -2.73
CA ILE A 393 3.72 14.51 -4.12
C ILE A 393 4.90 14.40 -5.09
N GLY A 394 5.95 15.20 -4.89
CA GLY A 394 7.17 15.15 -5.71
C GLY A 394 7.84 13.77 -5.66
N LEU A 395 7.94 13.20 -4.46
CA LEU A 395 8.48 11.85 -4.29
C LEU A 395 7.55 10.78 -4.87
N LEU A 396 6.24 10.90 -4.65
CA LEU A 396 5.25 9.97 -5.22
C LEU A 396 5.31 9.92 -6.76
N TRP A 397 5.46 11.06 -7.43
CA TRP A 397 5.66 11.10 -8.89
C TRP A 397 6.99 10.47 -9.32
N THR A 398 8.04 10.60 -8.51
CA THR A 398 9.32 9.96 -8.74
C THR A 398 9.20 8.43 -8.63
N ASP A 399 8.47 7.94 -7.62
CA ASP A 399 8.19 6.51 -7.45
C ASP A 399 7.34 5.95 -8.60
N TYR A 400 6.31 6.66 -9.06
CA TYR A 400 5.55 6.22 -10.24
C TYR A 400 6.41 6.13 -11.51
N ALA A 401 7.35 7.07 -11.70
CA ALA A 401 8.29 7.01 -12.81
C ALA A 401 9.25 5.82 -12.69
N PHE A 402 9.72 5.52 -11.47
CA PHE A 402 10.49 4.31 -11.17
C PHE A 402 9.71 3.04 -11.51
N MET A 403 8.47 2.91 -11.03
CA MET A 403 7.62 1.75 -11.30
C MET A 403 7.37 1.57 -12.80
N GLN A 404 7.08 2.65 -13.54
CA GLN A 404 6.89 2.57 -14.99
C GLN A 404 8.18 2.16 -15.71
N ALA A 405 9.32 2.71 -15.32
CA ALA A 405 10.61 2.33 -15.89
C ALA A 405 10.92 0.84 -15.65
N ARG A 406 10.60 0.32 -14.45
CA ARG A 406 10.68 -1.11 -14.15
C ARG A 406 9.80 -1.94 -15.08
N THR A 407 8.54 -1.52 -15.28
CA THR A 407 7.62 -2.20 -16.21
C THR A 407 8.20 -2.29 -17.61
N LEU A 408 8.83 -1.22 -18.11
CA LEU A 408 9.43 -1.20 -19.44
C LEU A 408 10.60 -2.18 -19.55
N LYS A 409 11.45 -2.27 -18.51
CA LYS A 409 12.52 -3.27 -18.45
C LYS A 409 11.93 -4.68 -18.53
N GLN A 410 10.89 -4.97 -17.75
CA GLN A 410 10.24 -6.28 -17.77
C GLN A 410 9.55 -6.58 -19.11
N GLN A 411 8.91 -5.59 -19.73
CA GLN A 411 8.32 -5.74 -21.06
C GLN A 411 9.38 -5.97 -22.13
N ALA A 412 10.55 -5.34 -22.03
CA ALA A 412 11.67 -5.60 -22.93
C ALA A 412 12.17 -7.04 -22.77
N LEU A 413 12.31 -7.53 -21.54
CA LEU A 413 12.62 -8.95 -21.30
C LEU A 413 11.60 -9.87 -21.97
N ALA A 414 10.30 -9.65 -21.71
CA ALA A 414 9.23 -10.46 -22.30
C ALA A 414 9.24 -10.40 -23.83
N HIS A 415 9.43 -9.20 -24.40
CA HIS A 415 9.46 -8.96 -25.83
C HIS A 415 10.59 -9.74 -26.51
N HIS A 416 11.82 -9.65 -25.99
CA HIS A 416 12.95 -10.39 -26.54
C HIS A 416 12.78 -11.90 -26.42
N LEU A 417 12.32 -12.40 -25.27
CA LEU A 417 12.10 -13.84 -25.08
C LEU A 417 11.03 -14.39 -26.03
N ALA A 418 10.00 -13.61 -26.35
CA ALA A 418 8.94 -14.01 -27.28
C ALA A 418 9.41 -14.18 -28.72
N HIS A 419 10.52 -13.53 -29.10
CA HIS A 419 11.15 -13.67 -30.41
C HIS A 419 12.24 -14.75 -30.44
N GLN A 420 12.48 -15.45 -29.32
CA GLN A 420 13.44 -16.53 -29.23
C GLN A 420 12.71 -17.89 -29.11
N PRO A 421 13.24 -18.96 -29.73
CA PRO A 421 12.70 -20.29 -29.52
C PRO A 421 12.83 -20.67 -28.05
N GLN A 422 11.79 -21.29 -27.49
CA GLN A 422 11.83 -21.78 -26.12
C GLN A 422 12.99 -22.79 -25.97
N PRO A 423 13.95 -22.58 -25.05
CA PRO A 423 15.00 -23.55 -24.78
C PRO A 423 14.42 -24.78 -24.06
N ALA A 424 15.12 -25.91 -24.16
CA ALA A 424 14.80 -27.13 -23.38
C ALA A 424 15.18 -26.96 -21.90
N ALA A 425 14.54 -26.02 -21.21
CA ALA A 425 14.73 -25.69 -19.80
C ALA A 425 13.39 -25.37 -19.13
N THR A 426 13.28 -25.72 -17.85
CA THR A 426 12.14 -25.39 -16.99
C THR A 426 12.53 -24.53 -15.79
N VAL A 427 13.83 -24.46 -15.49
CA VAL A 427 14.40 -23.63 -14.42
C VAL A 427 15.25 -22.52 -15.03
N PHE A 428 14.91 -21.28 -14.71
CA PHE A 428 15.51 -20.09 -15.30
C PHE A 428 16.03 -19.15 -14.22
N ALA A 429 17.29 -18.75 -14.38
CA ALA A 429 17.88 -17.69 -13.61
C ALA A 429 18.06 -16.43 -14.47
N LEU A 430 17.55 -15.31 -14.00
CA LEU A 430 17.76 -14.00 -14.61
C LEU A 430 19.01 -13.35 -14.00
N ASP A 431 20.03 -13.15 -14.83
CA ASP A 431 21.16 -12.27 -14.55
C ASP A 431 20.82 -10.86 -15.03
N ASP A 432 20.38 -10.03 -14.07
CA ASP A 432 19.84 -8.70 -14.29
C ASP A 432 20.93 -7.63 -14.22
N GLY A 433 21.46 -7.23 -15.39
CA GLY A 433 22.48 -6.19 -15.53
C GLY A 433 21.98 -4.77 -15.23
N PHE A 434 20.66 -4.54 -15.11
CA PHE A 434 20.15 -3.23 -14.69
C PHE A 434 20.42 -2.93 -13.21
N VAL A 435 20.81 -3.94 -12.42
CA VAL A 435 21.29 -3.76 -11.03
C VAL A 435 22.55 -2.89 -10.99
N ASP A 436 23.43 -3.00 -11.99
CA ASP A 436 24.68 -2.25 -12.06
C ASP A 436 24.54 -0.93 -12.84
N TYR A 437 23.36 -0.65 -13.41
CA TYR A 437 23.12 0.55 -14.20
C TYR A 437 22.96 1.77 -13.28
N PRO A 438 23.45 2.98 -13.65
CA PRO A 438 23.39 4.19 -12.82
C PRO A 438 21.98 4.80 -12.77
N SER A 439 21.00 4.03 -12.30
CA SER A 439 19.62 4.41 -12.04
C SER A 439 19.07 3.53 -10.93
N ARG A 440 18.17 4.05 -10.09
CA ARG A 440 17.47 3.23 -9.09
C ARG A 440 16.85 1.98 -9.72
N HIS A 441 17.25 0.80 -9.27
CA HIS A 441 16.75 -0.49 -9.73
C HIS A 441 16.71 -1.47 -8.56
N THR A 442 15.70 -2.32 -8.55
CA THR A 442 15.58 -3.44 -7.60
C THR A 442 15.47 -4.72 -8.41
N SER A 443 16.06 -5.81 -7.95
CA SER A 443 15.98 -7.08 -8.69
C SER A 443 14.54 -7.54 -8.92
N PHE A 444 14.29 -8.30 -9.99
CA PHE A 444 13.00 -8.94 -10.22
C PHE A 444 12.73 -10.04 -9.19
N GLY A 445 11.52 -10.05 -8.64
CA GLY A 445 11.08 -11.09 -7.72
C GLY A 445 10.81 -12.41 -8.43
N PHE A 446 10.82 -13.49 -7.68
CA PHE A 446 10.46 -14.84 -8.14
C PHE A 446 9.18 -14.89 -8.98
N THR A 447 8.11 -14.25 -8.49
CA THR A 447 6.79 -14.26 -9.14
C THR A 447 6.76 -13.43 -10.42
N GLU A 448 7.57 -12.38 -10.52
CA GLU A 448 7.72 -11.58 -11.75
C GLU A 448 8.46 -12.35 -12.85
N VAL A 449 9.61 -12.97 -12.53
CA VAL A 449 10.39 -13.72 -13.53
C VAL A 449 9.58 -14.93 -14.00
N THR A 450 9.03 -15.70 -13.06
CA THR A 450 8.16 -16.85 -13.38
C THR A 450 6.93 -16.42 -14.20
N GLY A 451 6.25 -15.34 -13.81
CA GLY A 451 5.11 -14.79 -14.55
C GLY A 451 5.47 -14.34 -15.96
N THR A 452 6.65 -13.74 -16.13
CA THR A 452 7.16 -13.31 -17.45
C THR A 452 7.36 -14.50 -18.38
N LEU A 453 8.01 -15.56 -17.91
CA LEU A 453 8.22 -16.79 -18.71
C LEU A 453 6.91 -17.41 -19.17
N ARG A 454 5.91 -17.43 -18.27
CA ARG A 454 4.58 -17.96 -18.59
C ARG A 454 3.82 -17.14 -19.62
N LEU A 455 3.97 -15.82 -19.58
CA LEU A 455 3.37 -14.96 -20.60
C LEU A 455 3.99 -15.17 -21.98
N VAL A 456 5.29 -15.50 -22.01
CA VAL A 456 6.04 -15.63 -23.25
C VAL A 456 5.87 -17.00 -23.89
N TRP A 457 6.08 -18.08 -23.13
CA TRP A 457 6.09 -19.46 -23.65
C TRP A 457 4.91 -20.31 -23.17
N GLY A 458 3.90 -19.68 -22.56
CA GLY A 458 2.67 -20.33 -22.12
C GLY A 458 2.76 -20.98 -20.73
N ASN A 459 1.72 -21.72 -20.38
CA ASN A 459 1.47 -22.20 -19.02
C ASN A 459 2.20 -23.52 -18.71
N GLN A 460 3.54 -23.50 -18.74
CA GLN A 460 4.40 -24.60 -18.30
C GLN A 460 4.80 -24.42 -16.82
N PRO A 461 5.28 -25.49 -16.14
CA PRO A 461 5.75 -25.42 -14.76
C PRO A 461 7.12 -24.74 -14.63
N PHE A 462 7.26 -23.54 -15.22
CA PHE A 462 8.47 -22.74 -15.13
C PHE A 462 8.77 -22.32 -13.70
N LEU A 463 10.05 -22.39 -13.36
CA LEU A 463 10.65 -21.84 -12.17
C LEU A 463 11.59 -20.71 -12.58
N GLY A 464 11.22 -19.46 -12.34
CA GLY A 464 12.01 -18.29 -12.69
C GLY A 464 12.40 -17.48 -11.45
N PHE A 465 13.67 -17.08 -11.35
CA PHE A 465 14.16 -16.22 -10.26
C PHE A 465 15.31 -15.32 -10.72
N ALA A 466 15.59 -14.24 -9.98
CA ALA A 466 16.74 -13.36 -10.27
C ALA A 466 17.97 -13.78 -9.44
N LEU A 467 19.09 -14.04 -10.12
CA LEU A 467 20.33 -14.57 -9.52
C LEU A 467 20.83 -13.76 -8.32
N ARG A 468 20.79 -12.44 -8.44
CA ARG A 468 21.31 -11.52 -7.41
C ARG A 468 20.31 -11.23 -6.30
N ALA A 469 19.04 -11.62 -6.46
CA ALA A 469 18.01 -11.47 -5.43
C ALA A 469 17.95 -12.69 -4.50
N GLU A 470 18.34 -13.86 -5.01
CA GLU A 470 18.14 -15.14 -4.33
C GLU A 470 19.42 -15.70 -3.75
N ARG A 471 19.26 -16.56 -2.73
CA ARG A 471 20.37 -17.29 -2.14
C ARG A 471 20.81 -18.44 -3.05
N PRO A 472 22.08 -18.90 -2.95
CA PRO A 472 22.54 -20.12 -3.63
C PRO A 472 21.68 -21.36 -3.34
N THR A 473 20.92 -21.37 -2.24
CA THR A 473 20.05 -22.45 -1.79
C THR A 473 18.64 -22.45 -2.38
N VAL A 474 18.30 -21.48 -3.24
CA VAL A 474 16.92 -21.26 -3.73
C VAL A 474 16.22 -22.52 -4.26
N LEU A 475 16.94 -23.39 -5.00
CA LEU A 475 16.33 -24.62 -5.53
C LEU A 475 15.90 -25.59 -4.41
N ARG A 476 16.69 -25.66 -3.32
CA ARG A 476 16.36 -26.48 -2.15
C ARG A 476 15.17 -25.91 -1.39
N GLU A 477 15.10 -24.59 -1.30
CA GLU A 477 13.99 -23.88 -0.65
C GLU A 477 12.68 -24.09 -1.43
N VAL A 478 12.72 -23.99 -2.77
CA VAL A 478 11.57 -24.30 -3.63
C VAL A 478 11.18 -25.77 -3.53
N GLN A 479 12.15 -26.70 -3.49
CA GLN A 479 11.86 -28.12 -3.32
C GLN A 479 11.14 -28.38 -2.00
N ALA A 480 11.59 -27.79 -0.89
CA ALA A 480 10.94 -27.90 0.40
C ALA A 480 9.51 -27.32 0.37
N ALA A 481 9.35 -26.12 -0.21
CA ALA A 481 8.05 -25.46 -0.35
C ALA A 481 7.07 -26.29 -1.20
N ARG A 482 7.52 -26.88 -2.31
CA ARG A 482 6.74 -27.74 -3.20
C ARG A 482 6.20 -28.97 -2.47
N THR A 483 7.01 -29.62 -1.65
CA THR A 483 6.64 -30.86 -0.94
C THR A 483 5.71 -30.63 0.26
N GLY A 484 5.40 -29.36 0.59
CA GLY A 484 4.47 -29.04 1.66
C GLY A 484 3.02 -29.47 1.34
N PRO A 485 2.23 -29.84 2.36
CA PRO A 485 0.82 -30.19 2.17
C PRO A 485 0.04 -29.00 1.58
N ASN A 486 -0.78 -29.23 0.55
CA ASN A 486 -1.54 -28.19 -0.17
C ASN A 486 -0.66 -27.02 -0.68
N SER A 487 0.59 -27.31 -1.06
CA SER A 487 1.50 -26.27 -1.54
C SER A 487 1.01 -25.68 -2.87
N ALA A 488 0.90 -24.35 -2.90
CA ALA A 488 0.67 -23.59 -4.14
C ALA A 488 1.85 -23.70 -5.12
N PHE A 489 2.97 -24.32 -4.72
CA PHE A 489 4.14 -24.54 -5.55
C PHE A 489 4.29 -25.99 -6.02
N ALA A 490 3.32 -26.87 -5.73
CA ALA A 490 3.40 -28.32 -5.98
C ALA A 490 3.74 -28.68 -7.43
N HIS A 491 3.35 -27.82 -8.38
CA HIS A 491 3.59 -27.96 -9.81
C HIS A 491 5.00 -27.55 -10.27
N LEU A 492 5.77 -26.82 -9.47
CA LEU A 492 7.12 -26.40 -9.84
C LEU A 492 8.10 -27.57 -9.74
N ASP A 493 9.02 -27.69 -10.70
CA ASP A 493 10.08 -28.70 -10.66
C ASP A 493 11.48 -28.05 -10.60
N PRO A 494 12.06 -27.89 -9.40
CA PRO A 494 13.39 -27.29 -9.26
C PRO A 494 14.53 -28.21 -9.72
N SER A 495 14.24 -29.48 -10.04
CA SER A 495 15.22 -30.44 -10.56
C SER A 495 15.33 -30.46 -12.09
N GLY A 496 14.46 -29.71 -12.77
CA GLY A 496 14.40 -29.68 -14.22
C GLY A 496 15.62 -29.04 -14.89
N PRO A 497 15.72 -29.16 -16.23
CA PRO A 497 16.84 -28.60 -16.97
C PRO A 497 16.91 -27.07 -16.82
N GLN A 498 18.13 -26.56 -16.74
CA GLN A 498 18.40 -25.18 -16.33
C GLN A 498 18.86 -24.31 -17.50
N ALA A 499 18.54 -23.02 -17.42
CA ALA A 499 19.09 -21.99 -18.29
C ALA A 499 19.30 -20.67 -17.54
N THR A 500 20.27 -19.89 -18.01
CA THR A 500 20.50 -18.51 -17.54
C THR A 500 20.07 -17.53 -18.63
N ILE A 501 19.24 -16.57 -18.26
CA ILE A 501 18.84 -15.44 -19.10
C ILE A 501 19.71 -14.25 -18.68
N SER A 502 20.53 -13.74 -19.58
CA SER A 502 21.27 -12.49 -19.34
C SER A 502 20.47 -11.32 -19.90
N MET A 503 20.19 -10.33 -19.07
CA MET A 503 19.47 -9.11 -19.43
C MET A 503 20.37 -7.90 -19.17
N GLN A 504 20.94 -7.34 -20.23
CA GLN A 504 21.86 -6.21 -20.14
C GLN A 504 21.21 -4.90 -20.62
N PRO A 505 21.59 -3.73 -20.07
CA PRO A 505 21.14 -2.45 -20.58
C PRO A 505 21.51 -2.26 -22.06
N GLY A 506 20.52 -1.95 -22.90
CA GLY A 506 20.70 -1.68 -24.32
C GLY A 506 21.01 -0.19 -24.61
N PRO A 507 21.14 0.18 -25.89
CA PRO A 507 21.46 1.55 -26.29
C PRO A 507 20.37 2.59 -25.93
N ALA A 508 19.12 2.16 -25.76
CA ALA A 508 18.04 3.03 -25.30
C ALA A 508 17.81 2.99 -23.78
N ALA A 509 18.67 2.29 -23.01
CA ALA A 509 18.65 2.37 -21.56
C ALA A 509 18.88 3.82 -21.10
N ALA A 510 18.05 4.26 -20.17
CA ALA A 510 18.06 5.62 -19.66
C ALA A 510 17.65 5.63 -18.18
N PRO A 511 17.98 6.71 -17.43
CA PRO A 511 17.45 6.91 -16.09
C PRO A 511 15.92 6.86 -16.06
N ASN A 512 15.35 6.39 -14.94
CA ASN A 512 13.93 6.03 -14.84
C ASN A 512 12.96 7.12 -15.31
N LEU A 513 13.16 8.38 -14.89
CA LEU A 513 12.29 9.48 -15.30
C LEU A 513 12.35 9.75 -16.81
N ALA A 514 13.55 9.69 -17.40
CA ALA A 514 13.73 9.87 -18.83
C ALA A 514 13.05 8.74 -19.61
N LEU A 515 13.20 7.50 -19.13
CA LEU A 515 12.58 6.33 -19.74
C LEU A 515 11.05 6.38 -19.67
N ALA A 516 10.48 6.68 -18.49
CA ALA A 516 9.04 6.84 -18.30
C ALA A 516 8.48 7.97 -19.18
N ARG A 517 9.18 9.12 -19.26
CA ARG A 517 8.78 10.22 -20.13
C ARG A 517 8.82 9.84 -21.60
N LYS A 518 9.87 9.15 -22.06
CA LYS A 518 9.98 8.67 -23.45
C LYS A 518 8.80 7.76 -23.79
N TYR A 519 8.46 6.84 -22.89
CA TYR A 519 7.30 5.97 -23.04
C TYR A 519 5.97 6.73 -23.11
N TYR A 520 5.69 7.64 -22.17
CA TYR A 520 4.43 8.40 -22.19
C TYR A 520 4.32 9.31 -23.41
N THR A 521 5.42 9.93 -23.84
CA THR A 521 5.46 10.71 -25.08
C THR A 521 5.16 9.80 -26.28
N CYS A 522 5.72 8.58 -26.29
CA CYS A 522 5.48 7.61 -27.35
C CYS A 522 4.01 7.20 -27.44
N ARG A 523 3.44 6.81 -26.30
CA ARG A 523 2.07 6.30 -26.18
C ARG A 523 1.01 7.37 -26.42
N LEU A 524 1.20 8.57 -25.88
CA LEU A 524 0.16 9.60 -25.84
C LEU A 524 0.27 10.66 -26.95
N LEU A 525 1.48 10.93 -27.45
CA LEU A 525 1.73 12.10 -28.30
C LEU A 525 2.28 11.73 -29.69
N ALA A 526 3.22 10.78 -29.76
CA ALA A 526 4.07 10.60 -30.94
C ALA A 526 3.73 9.39 -31.82
N ARG A 527 2.76 8.52 -31.44
CA ARG A 527 2.46 7.26 -32.13
C ARG A 527 3.73 6.48 -32.55
N CYS A 528 4.76 6.45 -31.70
CA CYS A 528 5.95 5.68 -32.04
C CYS A 528 5.78 4.20 -31.75
N ASP A 529 6.64 3.40 -32.41
CA ASP A 529 6.66 1.97 -32.23
C ASP A 529 7.26 1.60 -30.87
N VAL A 530 6.38 1.21 -29.95
CA VAL A 530 6.79 0.75 -28.61
C VAL A 530 7.66 -0.50 -28.71
N SER A 531 7.48 -1.36 -29.73
CA SER A 531 8.32 -2.55 -29.89
C SER A 531 9.78 -2.18 -30.13
N GLN A 532 10.04 -1.20 -31.01
CA GLN A 532 11.38 -0.67 -31.25
C GLN A 532 12.02 -0.09 -29.97
N LEU A 533 11.23 0.58 -29.13
CA LEU A 533 11.72 1.07 -27.83
C LEU A 533 12.14 -0.09 -26.93
N LEU A 534 11.33 -1.15 -26.85
CA LEU A 534 11.61 -2.34 -26.03
C LEU A 534 12.82 -3.11 -26.55
N ASP A 535 12.96 -3.25 -27.88
CA ASP A 535 14.10 -3.89 -28.53
C ASP A 535 15.42 -3.20 -28.17
N GLN A 536 15.43 -1.87 -28.20
CA GLN A 536 16.63 -1.09 -27.90
C GLN A 536 16.89 -0.93 -26.40
N LEU A 537 15.91 -1.20 -25.54
CA LEU A 537 16.01 -0.97 -24.10
C LEU A 537 16.94 -1.99 -23.44
N ALA A 538 16.88 -3.24 -23.86
CA ALA A 538 17.65 -4.33 -23.28
C ALA A 538 18.26 -5.22 -24.36
N GLN A 539 19.36 -5.89 -24.01
CA GLN A 539 19.91 -7.01 -24.77
C GLN A 539 19.66 -8.27 -23.97
N VAL A 540 18.99 -9.25 -24.57
CA VAL A 540 18.61 -10.49 -23.89
C VAL A 540 19.21 -11.70 -24.60
N SER A 541 19.93 -12.55 -23.86
CA SER A 541 20.44 -13.82 -24.38
C SER A 541 20.18 -14.96 -23.40
N ILE A 542 20.08 -16.18 -23.93
CA ILE A 542 19.82 -17.39 -23.15
C ILE A 542 21.01 -18.34 -23.31
N LYS A 543 21.52 -18.83 -22.18
CA LYS A 543 22.52 -19.90 -22.12
C LYS A 543 21.93 -21.11 -21.40
N VAL A 544 21.77 -22.22 -22.12
CA VAL A 544 21.32 -23.49 -21.56
C VAL A 544 22.48 -24.16 -20.82
N GLY A 545 22.19 -24.70 -19.63
CA GLY A 545 23.17 -25.38 -18.77
C GLY A 545 22.98 -25.04 -17.29
N PRO A 546 23.79 -25.65 -16.42
CA PRO A 546 23.76 -25.37 -14.98
C PRO A 546 23.90 -23.88 -14.68
N ILE A 547 23.08 -23.37 -13.77
CA ILE A 547 23.12 -21.98 -13.33
C ILE A 547 24.32 -21.79 -12.39
N ALA A 548 25.22 -20.88 -12.77
CA ALA A 548 26.40 -20.58 -11.96
C ALA A 548 26.00 -19.94 -10.61
N GLY A 549 26.70 -20.34 -9.53
CA GLY A 549 26.47 -19.78 -8.19
C GLY A 549 25.28 -20.36 -7.43
N ILE A 550 24.52 -21.30 -8.02
CA ILE A 550 23.43 -22.02 -7.37
C ILE A 550 23.89 -23.41 -6.94
N LEU A 551 23.58 -23.79 -5.70
CA LEU A 551 23.87 -25.12 -5.19
C LEU A 551 22.92 -26.15 -5.80
N PRO A 552 23.42 -27.28 -6.30
CA PRO A 552 22.56 -28.32 -6.82
C PRO A 552 21.68 -28.92 -5.72
N LEU A 553 20.52 -29.44 -6.13
CA LEU A 553 19.74 -30.34 -5.30
C LEU A 553 20.60 -31.56 -5.00
N GLU A 554 20.67 -31.96 -3.73
CA GLU A 554 21.37 -33.20 -3.36
C GLU A 554 20.66 -34.36 -4.05
N ALA A 555 21.42 -35.21 -4.76
CA ALA A 555 20.86 -36.40 -5.35
C ALA A 555 20.27 -37.25 -4.22
N THR A 556 18.94 -37.36 -4.16
CA THR A 556 18.27 -38.35 -3.32
C THR A 556 18.86 -39.70 -3.68
N LYS A 557 19.68 -40.27 -2.78
CA LYS A 557 20.06 -41.68 -2.88
C LYS A 557 18.75 -42.47 -2.97
N PRO A 558 18.56 -43.33 -3.98
CA PRO A 558 17.42 -44.22 -3.98
C PRO A 558 17.49 -45.02 -2.68
N ILE A 559 16.43 -44.92 -1.87
CA ILE A 559 16.21 -45.84 -0.75
C ILE A 559 16.06 -47.21 -1.42
N ARG A 560 17.06 -48.06 -1.24
CA ARG A 560 17.03 -49.45 -1.70
C ARG A 560 16.10 -50.28 -0.83
#